data_AF-A0A0M8TQ36-F1
#
_entry.id   AF-A0A0M8TQ36-F1
#
_cell.length_a   1.000
_cell.length_b   1.000
_cell.length_c   1.000
_cell.angle_alpha   90.00
_cell.angle_beta   90.00
_cell.angle_gamma   90.00
#
_symmetry.space_group_name_H-M   'P 1'
#
loop_
_entity.id
_entity.type
_entity.pdbx_description
1 polymer ?
#
loop_
_entity_poly.entity_id
_entity_poly.type
_entity_poly.pdbx_seq_one_letter_code
_entity_poly.pdbx_strand_id
1 'polypeptide(L)'
;MTAFTALIPAAALLATAALSTAPAGETAAAEAPLAPYVVVLKDSTRAPAAARALAAEAAQSGDEVRAVYDTALNGFALRTTASRAAALAADPRVASVEPDAVFHVDDTQPQAPWTLDRIDQRDLPLDASYTYGTKAAGVTAYVLDTGINTAHQEFGGRARFGHNAVRSETATDCNGHGSHVAGTIGGATYGVAKGVSLVAVKVADCRGDGRLSDMLRGLDWTVRDAVRGKTPAVANMSMGGARSYALDAAVVRAVASGITFTVAAGNSAEDACDGSPSRVPQAITVGATDSGDRGAAFSGHGRCVDLFAPGVAVVSAWKGSTTALARATGTSMAAPHVAGAAALILAGGTAKTPEEVTSALLRDAGRDRITGLPAGTANLLLHTPSGH
;
A
#
# COMPACT_ATOMS: atom_id res chain seq x y z
N MET A 1 11.51 79.69 -25.17
CA MET A 1 10.80 80.96 -24.90
C MET A 1 9.44 80.64 -24.31
N THR A 2 9.12 81.28 -23.17
CA THR A 2 7.77 81.62 -22.62
C THR A 2 6.77 80.46 -22.44
N ALA A 3 6.53 79.91 -21.23
CA ALA A 3 5.83 80.46 -20.04
C ALA A 3 4.36 80.87 -20.29
N PHE A 4 3.38 80.17 -19.70
CA PHE A 4 2.57 80.63 -18.55
C PHE A 4 1.52 79.58 -18.11
N THR A 5 1.19 79.68 -16.82
CA THR A 5 0.42 78.85 -15.87
C THR A 5 -1.11 78.89 -15.95
N ALA A 6 -1.79 77.86 -15.43
CA ALA A 6 -2.98 77.99 -14.56
C ALA A 6 -3.24 76.72 -13.70
N LEU A 7 -3.36 76.92 -12.38
CA LEU A 7 -3.75 75.97 -11.32
C LEU A 7 -5.27 75.75 -11.26
N ILE A 8 -5.74 74.58 -10.79
CA ILE A 8 -6.71 74.41 -9.67
C ILE A 8 -6.42 73.07 -8.93
N PRO A 9 -6.41 72.99 -7.58
CA PRO A 9 -6.07 71.79 -6.81
C PRO A 9 -7.30 70.94 -6.43
N ALA A 10 -7.09 69.63 -6.20
CA ALA A 10 -8.06 68.76 -5.54
C ALA A 10 -7.37 67.92 -4.45
N ALA A 11 -8.02 67.86 -3.30
CA ALA A 11 -7.48 67.53 -1.99
C ALA A 11 -7.07 66.07 -1.80
N ALA A 12 -5.99 65.88 -1.04
CA ALA A 12 -5.56 64.59 -0.51
C ALA A 12 -6.35 64.23 0.76
N LEU A 13 -7.05 63.09 0.75
CA LEU A 13 -7.51 62.42 1.96
C LEU A 13 -6.35 61.60 2.55
N LEU A 14 -5.84 62.01 3.71
CA LEU A 14 -4.98 61.21 4.58
C LEU A 14 -5.85 60.26 5.40
N ALA A 15 -5.83 58.97 5.07
CA ALA A 15 -6.34 57.91 5.95
C ALA A 15 -5.22 57.44 6.89
N THR A 16 -5.33 57.78 8.17
CA THR A 16 -4.47 57.29 9.24
C THR A 16 -4.77 55.81 9.52
N ALA A 17 -3.83 54.92 9.22
CA ALA A 17 -3.88 53.52 9.64
C ALA A 17 -3.55 53.43 11.14
N ALA A 18 -4.53 53.06 11.95
CA ALA A 18 -4.31 52.68 13.35
C ALA A 18 -3.71 51.28 13.40
N LEU A 19 -2.47 51.17 13.88
CA LEU A 19 -1.83 49.89 14.22
C LEU A 19 -2.54 49.31 15.46
N SER A 20 -3.35 48.28 15.24
CA SER A 20 -3.87 47.42 16.31
C SER A 20 -2.80 46.42 16.71
N THR A 21 -2.18 46.63 17.86
CA THR A 21 -1.33 45.62 18.51
C THR A 21 -2.22 44.60 19.20
N ALA A 22 -2.52 43.49 18.52
CA ALA A 22 -3.08 42.31 19.17
C ALA A 22 -2.04 41.72 20.13
N PRO A 23 -2.43 41.24 21.32
CA PRO A 23 -1.50 40.58 22.23
C PRO A 23 -1.03 39.26 21.58
N ALA A 24 0.27 39.04 21.58
CA ALA A 24 0.88 37.77 21.20
C ALA A 24 0.41 36.71 22.19
N GLY A 25 -0.59 35.92 21.80
CA GLY A 25 -0.89 34.67 22.47
C GLY A 25 0.28 33.72 22.20
N GLU A 26 0.95 33.28 23.25
CA GLU A 26 1.80 32.09 23.23
C GLU A 26 1.00 30.95 22.61
N THR A 27 1.31 30.64 21.35
CA THR A 27 1.04 29.30 20.84
C THR A 27 2.03 28.41 21.56
N ALA A 28 1.57 27.71 22.59
CA ALA A 28 2.32 26.62 23.18
C ALA A 28 2.78 25.73 22.03
N ALA A 29 4.09 25.72 21.76
CA ALA A 29 4.67 24.87 20.74
C ALA A 29 4.25 23.45 21.07
N ALA A 30 3.50 22.81 20.17
CA ALA A 30 3.09 21.43 20.35
C ALA A 30 4.35 20.59 20.63
N GLU A 31 4.34 19.90 21.76
CA GLU A 31 5.48 19.11 22.22
C GLU A 31 5.85 18.12 21.11
N ALA A 32 7.10 18.18 20.64
CA ALA A 32 7.53 17.38 19.50
C ALA A 32 7.36 15.88 19.81
N PRO A 33 6.86 15.07 18.87
CA PRO A 33 6.55 13.67 19.15
C PRO A 33 7.80 12.88 19.50
N LEU A 34 7.71 12.07 20.55
CA LEU A 34 8.78 11.14 20.94
C LEU A 34 8.77 9.91 20.03
N ALA A 35 9.92 9.53 19.50
CA ALA A 35 10.16 8.32 18.72
C ALA A 35 11.25 7.45 19.40
N PRO A 36 11.24 6.12 19.20
CA PRO A 36 12.23 5.24 19.82
C PRO A 36 13.57 5.28 19.04
N TYR A 37 14.67 5.28 19.78
CA TYR A 37 16.04 5.26 19.25
C TYR A 37 16.91 4.31 20.09
N VAL A 38 17.96 3.78 19.46
CA VAL A 38 19.06 3.07 20.10
C VAL A 38 20.31 3.94 20.01
N VAL A 39 20.94 4.19 21.15
CA VAL A 39 22.20 4.94 21.28
C VAL A 39 23.31 3.95 21.60
N VAL A 40 24.33 3.91 20.74
CA VAL A 40 25.54 3.11 20.95
C VAL A 40 26.68 4.04 21.32
N LEU A 41 27.38 3.75 22.42
CA LEU A 41 28.55 4.49 22.83
C LEU A 41 29.81 3.91 22.18
N LYS A 42 30.83 4.74 21.98
CA LYS A 42 32.14 4.28 21.51
C LYS A 42 32.73 3.30 22.52
N ASP A 43 33.39 2.27 22.00
CA ASP A 43 34.14 1.32 22.81
C ASP A 43 35.36 1.99 23.43
N SER A 44 35.18 2.63 24.58
CA SER A 44 36.24 2.75 25.56
C SER A 44 36.21 1.44 26.35
N THR A 45 37.04 0.47 25.94
CA THR A 45 37.17 -0.83 26.59
C THR A 45 37.01 -0.72 28.12
N ARG A 46 35.91 -1.27 28.67
CA ARG A 46 35.60 -1.46 30.12
C ARG A 46 34.85 -0.36 30.90
N ALA A 47 33.71 0.17 30.42
CA ALA A 47 32.85 0.95 31.32
C ALA A 47 31.32 0.75 31.11
N PRO A 48 30.72 -0.32 31.68
CA PRO A 48 29.27 -0.44 31.93
C PRO A 48 28.65 0.80 32.60
N ALA A 49 29.48 1.58 33.31
CA ALA A 49 29.09 2.82 33.97
C ALA A 49 28.82 3.97 32.97
N ALA A 50 29.44 3.97 31.79
CA ALA A 50 29.32 5.07 30.83
C ALA A 50 27.95 5.11 30.14
N ALA A 51 27.44 3.96 29.67
CA ALA A 51 26.07 3.88 29.13
C ALA A 51 25.03 4.23 30.20
N ARG A 52 25.19 3.74 31.43
CA ARG A 52 24.30 4.11 32.56
C ARG A 52 24.34 5.60 32.88
N ALA A 53 25.51 6.22 32.87
CA ALA A 53 25.66 7.65 33.15
C ALA A 53 24.99 8.51 32.08
N LEU A 54 25.27 8.24 30.80
CA LEU A 54 24.67 8.99 29.69
C LEU A 54 23.15 8.74 29.60
N ALA A 55 22.69 7.53 29.86
CA ALA A 55 21.25 7.25 29.97
C ALA A 55 20.60 8.04 31.12
N ALA A 56 21.27 8.15 32.28
CA ALA A 56 20.78 8.96 33.40
C ALA A 56 20.74 10.46 33.05
N GLU A 57 21.73 10.99 32.33
CA GLU A 57 21.74 12.36 31.81
C GLU A 57 20.56 12.61 30.84
N ALA A 58 20.31 11.66 29.93
CA ALA A 58 19.18 11.72 28.99
C ALA A 58 17.83 11.72 29.74
N ALA A 59 17.68 10.84 30.74
CA ALA A 59 16.49 10.77 31.59
C ALA A 59 16.26 12.06 32.40
N GLN A 60 17.32 12.62 33.00
CA GLN A 60 17.25 13.92 33.71
C GLN A 60 16.85 15.06 32.78
N SER A 61 17.22 14.95 31.52
CA SER A 61 16.89 15.92 30.50
C SER A 61 15.46 15.72 29.95
N GLY A 62 14.71 14.69 30.38
CA GLY A 62 13.31 14.46 29.98
C GLY A 62 13.09 13.38 28.92
N ASP A 63 14.10 12.58 28.57
CA ASP A 63 13.90 11.43 27.69
C ASP A 63 13.40 10.20 28.44
N GLU A 64 12.64 9.34 27.75
CA GLU A 64 12.16 8.09 28.33
C GLU A 64 13.14 6.96 28.03
N VAL A 65 14.13 6.75 28.90
CA VAL A 65 15.03 5.60 28.79
C VAL A 65 14.26 4.30 29.03
N ARG A 66 14.33 3.38 28.07
CA ARG A 66 13.63 2.09 28.06
C ARG A 66 14.49 0.93 28.51
N ALA A 67 15.77 0.93 28.13
CA ALA A 67 16.73 -0.11 28.49
C ALA A 67 18.15 0.44 28.47
N VAL A 68 19.04 -0.14 29.27
CA VAL A 68 20.48 0.10 29.21
C VAL A 68 21.18 -1.22 28.95
N TYR A 69 22.06 -1.23 27.96
CA TYR A 69 22.87 -2.37 27.55
C TYR A 69 24.31 -2.13 28.01
N ASP A 70 24.88 -3.09 28.72
CA ASP A 70 26.23 -2.97 29.28
C ASP A 70 27.07 -4.25 29.16
N THR A 71 26.52 -5.27 28.49
CA THR A 71 27.13 -6.60 28.36
C THR A 71 27.42 -6.92 26.89
N ALA A 72 26.36 -7.03 26.06
CA ALA A 72 26.49 -7.33 24.64
C ALA A 72 26.75 -6.08 23.78
N LEU A 73 26.39 -4.91 24.31
CA LEU A 73 26.48 -3.60 23.67
C LEU A 73 26.71 -2.58 24.78
N ASN A 74 27.50 -1.54 24.53
CA ASN A 74 27.61 -0.37 25.40
C ASN A 74 26.66 0.70 24.89
N GLY A 75 25.45 0.76 25.42
CA GLY A 75 24.39 1.58 24.83
C GLY A 75 23.11 1.64 25.64
N PHE A 76 22.09 2.31 25.12
CA PHE A 76 20.77 2.35 25.73
C PHE A 76 19.69 2.65 24.69
N ALA A 77 18.47 2.16 24.93
CA ALA A 77 17.29 2.50 24.15
C ALA A 77 16.48 3.55 24.89
N LEU A 78 15.95 4.54 24.16
CA LEU A 78 15.13 5.62 24.72
C LEU A 78 14.04 6.05 23.74
N ARG A 79 13.00 6.71 24.24
CA ARG A 79 12.13 7.55 23.41
C ARG A 79 12.50 9.01 23.59
N THR A 80 12.75 9.69 22.47
CA THR A 80 13.21 11.08 22.44
C THR A 80 12.71 11.79 21.17
N THR A 81 12.88 13.10 21.08
CA THR A 81 12.59 13.88 19.87
C THR A 81 13.73 13.77 18.86
N ALA A 82 13.46 13.98 17.57
CA ALA A 82 14.50 13.93 16.53
C ALA A 82 15.66 14.92 16.78
N SER A 83 15.37 16.11 17.33
CA SER A 83 16.40 17.11 17.66
C SER A 83 17.32 16.64 18.78
N ARG A 84 16.79 15.91 19.76
CA ARG A 84 17.55 15.35 20.86
C ARG A 84 18.33 14.11 20.45
N ALA A 85 17.75 13.26 19.60
CA ALA A 85 18.49 12.16 18.96
C ALA A 85 19.71 12.70 18.18
N ALA A 86 19.56 13.80 17.44
CA ALA A 86 20.66 14.47 16.76
C ALA A 86 21.71 15.06 17.73
N ALA A 87 21.27 15.62 18.85
CA ALA A 87 22.18 16.12 19.90
C ALA A 87 22.97 14.97 20.55
N LEU A 88 22.32 13.84 20.84
CA LEU A 88 22.98 12.62 21.32
C LEU A 88 23.98 12.08 20.29
N ALA A 89 23.64 12.10 19.00
CA ALA A 89 24.55 11.69 17.93
C ALA A 89 25.81 12.58 17.82
N ALA A 90 25.73 13.82 18.28
CA ALA A 90 26.85 14.75 18.32
C ALA A 90 27.70 14.63 19.61
N ASP A 91 27.26 13.89 20.63
CA ASP A 91 28.02 13.69 21.85
C ASP A 91 29.31 12.90 21.55
N PRO A 92 30.50 13.37 21.99
CA PRO A 92 31.77 12.71 21.68
C PRO A 92 31.86 11.27 22.20
N ARG A 93 31.07 10.90 23.21
CA ARG A 93 30.97 9.55 23.78
C ARG A 93 30.16 8.59 22.90
N VAL A 94 29.29 9.11 22.05
CA VAL A 94 28.35 8.33 21.23
C VAL A 94 29.03 7.91 19.92
N ALA A 95 28.87 6.64 19.57
CA ALA A 95 29.31 6.05 18.30
C ALA A 95 28.22 6.18 17.24
N SER A 96 26.97 5.88 17.60
CA SER A 96 25.82 6.01 16.72
C SER A 96 24.53 6.27 17.50
N VAL A 97 23.58 6.92 16.83
CA VAL A 97 22.18 6.96 17.23
C VAL A 97 21.38 6.55 16.02
N GLU A 98 20.60 5.48 16.17
CA GLU A 98 19.75 4.95 15.10
C GLU A 98 18.30 4.86 15.59
N PRO A 99 17.31 5.09 14.72
CA PRO A 99 15.92 4.79 15.04
C PRO A 99 15.81 3.31 15.45
N ASP A 100 15.08 3.03 16.54
CA ASP A 100 14.86 1.66 16.98
C ASP A 100 14.00 0.92 15.94
N ALA A 101 14.53 -0.18 15.42
CA ALA A 101 13.92 -0.95 14.35
C ALA A 101 13.21 -2.19 14.91
N VAL A 102 12.01 -2.47 14.40
CA VAL A 102 11.30 -3.71 14.70
C VAL A 102 11.81 -4.79 13.75
N PHE A 103 12.34 -5.88 14.29
CA PHE A 103 12.75 -7.06 13.55
C PHE A 103 11.65 -8.13 13.57
N HIS A 104 11.38 -8.78 12.44
CA HIS A 104 10.35 -9.80 12.30
C HIS A 104 10.95 -11.21 12.05
N VAL A 105 10.20 -12.25 12.41
CA VAL A 105 10.52 -13.63 12.02
C VAL A 105 9.74 -13.95 10.75
N ASP A 106 10.47 -14.24 9.67
CA ASP A 106 9.87 -14.63 8.40
C ASP A 106 9.36 -16.06 8.41
N ASP A 107 8.30 -16.30 7.63
CA ASP A 107 7.78 -17.64 7.34
C ASP A 107 7.93 -17.89 5.84
N THR A 108 8.16 -19.15 5.46
CA THR A 108 8.53 -19.54 4.10
C THR A 108 7.68 -20.71 3.64
N GLN A 109 7.05 -20.55 2.49
CA GLN A 109 6.39 -21.65 1.78
C GLN A 109 7.38 -22.31 0.82
N PRO A 110 7.82 -23.56 1.07
CA PRO A 110 8.56 -24.33 0.07
C PRO A 110 7.63 -24.79 -1.05
N GLN A 111 8.20 -25.05 -2.23
CA GLN A 111 7.46 -25.46 -3.43
C GLN A 111 6.34 -24.47 -3.78
N ALA A 112 6.63 -23.17 -3.64
CA ALA A 112 5.68 -22.12 -3.91
C ALA A 112 5.24 -22.13 -5.40
N PRO A 113 3.98 -21.78 -5.70
CA PRO A 113 3.58 -21.48 -7.06
C PRO A 113 4.50 -20.40 -7.64
N TRP A 114 4.87 -20.55 -8.92
CA TRP A 114 5.80 -19.64 -9.60
C TRP A 114 5.43 -18.16 -9.47
N THR A 115 4.14 -17.83 -9.32
CA THR A 115 3.68 -16.46 -9.18
C THR A 115 4.04 -15.83 -7.84
N LEU A 116 4.12 -16.63 -6.77
CA LEU A 116 4.56 -16.19 -5.45
C LEU A 116 6.08 -16.10 -5.41
N ASP A 117 6.75 -17.15 -5.86
CA ASP A 117 8.20 -17.25 -6.04
C ASP A 117 8.75 -16.12 -6.91
N ARG A 118 8.01 -15.73 -7.97
CA ARG A 118 8.46 -14.61 -8.80
C ARG A 118 8.43 -13.28 -8.05
N ILE A 119 7.51 -13.07 -7.13
CA ILE A 119 7.32 -11.75 -6.53
C ILE A 119 8.12 -11.54 -5.25
N ASP A 120 8.77 -12.54 -4.65
CA ASP A 120 9.66 -12.33 -3.50
C ASP A 120 11.15 -12.35 -3.85
N GLN A 121 11.48 -12.42 -5.15
CA GLN A 121 12.86 -12.33 -5.64
C GLN A 121 13.04 -11.33 -6.78
N ARG A 122 14.29 -10.90 -7.01
CA ARG A 122 14.63 -9.88 -8.04
C ARG A 122 14.87 -10.47 -9.42
N ASP A 123 15.61 -11.56 -9.47
CA ASP A 123 16.22 -12.11 -10.67
C ASP A 123 15.75 -13.54 -10.89
N LEU A 124 15.59 -13.95 -12.15
CA LEU A 124 15.48 -15.36 -12.52
C LEU A 124 16.87 -16.04 -12.45
N PRO A 125 16.96 -17.38 -12.25
CA PRO A 125 15.87 -18.35 -12.17
C PRO A 125 15.13 -18.34 -10.82
N LEU A 126 13.90 -18.86 -10.84
CA LEU A 126 13.06 -19.10 -9.66
C LEU A 126 13.66 -20.16 -8.72
N ASP A 127 13.43 -20.02 -7.41
CA ASP A 127 14.00 -20.91 -6.39
C ASP A 127 12.99 -21.87 -5.73
N ALA A 128 11.72 -21.81 -6.16
CA ALA A 128 10.58 -22.56 -5.63
C ALA A 128 10.24 -22.24 -4.17
N SER A 129 10.58 -21.05 -3.68
CA SER A 129 10.27 -20.55 -2.34
C SER A 129 9.29 -19.38 -2.40
N TYR A 130 8.63 -19.08 -1.28
CA TYR A 130 7.97 -17.79 -1.08
C TYR A 130 8.08 -17.38 0.39
N THR A 131 8.87 -16.34 0.68
CA THR A 131 9.15 -15.84 2.02
C THR A 131 8.38 -14.55 2.31
N TYR A 132 7.78 -14.49 3.50
CA TYR A 132 6.97 -13.35 3.93
C TYR A 132 7.16 -13.06 5.43
N GLY A 133 7.37 -11.79 5.79
CA GLY A 133 7.53 -11.36 7.18
C GLY A 133 6.23 -11.26 7.98
N THR A 134 5.09 -11.36 7.31
CA THR A 134 3.78 -11.35 7.95
C THR A 134 2.75 -12.06 7.08
N LYS A 135 1.71 -12.62 7.70
CA LYS A 135 0.54 -13.14 6.98
C LYS A 135 -0.49 -12.04 6.68
N ALA A 136 -0.27 -10.80 7.13
CA ALA A 136 -1.23 -9.70 7.09
C ALA A 136 -2.55 -9.96 7.84
N ALA A 137 -2.47 -10.67 8.98
CA ALA A 137 -3.58 -10.76 9.91
C ALA A 137 -3.97 -9.36 10.41
N GLY A 138 -5.27 -9.07 10.45
CA GLY A 138 -5.80 -7.75 10.85
C GLY A 138 -5.97 -6.74 9.71
N VAL A 139 -5.56 -7.08 8.49
CA VAL A 139 -5.88 -6.31 7.27
C VAL A 139 -7.11 -6.89 6.58
N THR A 140 -7.96 -6.02 6.04
CA THR A 140 -9.15 -6.41 5.27
C THR A 140 -8.93 -6.16 3.77
N ALA A 141 -9.16 -7.17 2.94
CA ALA A 141 -9.13 -7.08 1.49
C ALA A 141 -10.53 -7.21 0.90
N TYR A 142 -11.02 -6.14 0.29
CA TYR A 142 -12.29 -6.11 -0.44
C TYR A 142 -12.09 -6.55 -1.88
N VAL A 143 -12.87 -7.53 -2.32
CA VAL A 143 -12.84 -8.04 -3.69
C VAL A 143 -14.12 -7.59 -4.39
N LEU A 144 -14.02 -6.56 -5.23
CA LEU A 144 -15.12 -6.03 -6.03
C LEU A 144 -15.18 -6.77 -7.36
N ASP A 145 -15.95 -7.85 -7.42
CA ASP A 145 -15.91 -8.82 -8.52
C ASP A 145 -17.24 -9.61 -8.68
N THR A 146 -17.21 -10.84 -9.17
CA THR A 146 -18.38 -11.72 -9.38
C THR A 146 -18.90 -12.41 -8.12
N GLY A 147 -18.21 -12.20 -6.98
CA GLY A 147 -18.44 -12.84 -5.68
C GLY A 147 -17.20 -13.58 -5.18
N ILE A 148 -17.32 -14.30 -4.06
CA ILE A 148 -16.31 -15.27 -3.61
C ILE A 148 -17.02 -16.55 -3.19
N ASN A 149 -16.48 -17.71 -3.56
CA ASN A 149 -16.83 -18.98 -2.95
C ASN A 149 -16.23 -19.07 -1.54
N THR A 150 -16.87 -18.43 -0.55
CA THR A 150 -16.31 -18.24 0.79
C THR A 150 -16.04 -19.55 1.55
N ALA A 151 -16.63 -20.66 1.12
CA ALA A 151 -16.41 -21.99 1.69
C ALA A 151 -15.17 -22.71 1.14
N HIS A 152 -14.45 -22.10 0.17
CA HIS A 152 -13.25 -22.70 -0.41
C HIS A 152 -12.14 -22.86 0.64
N GLN A 153 -11.46 -24.02 0.62
CA GLN A 153 -10.45 -24.38 1.62
C GLN A 153 -9.27 -23.41 1.66
N GLU A 154 -8.90 -22.83 0.50
CA GLU A 154 -7.89 -21.77 0.42
C GLU A 154 -8.16 -20.59 1.37
N PHE A 155 -9.42 -20.32 1.72
CA PHE A 155 -9.76 -19.20 2.59
C PHE A 155 -9.76 -19.59 4.07
N GLY A 156 -9.94 -20.87 4.43
CA GLY A 156 -9.88 -21.33 5.82
C GLY A 156 -10.76 -20.53 6.81
N GLY A 157 -11.92 -20.02 6.34
CA GLY A 157 -12.82 -19.17 7.14
C GLY A 157 -12.51 -17.67 7.14
N ARG A 158 -11.43 -17.24 6.47
CA ARG A 158 -11.03 -15.82 6.36
C ARG A 158 -11.83 -15.04 5.33
N ALA A 159 -12.60 -15.71 4.46
CA ALA A 159 -13.48 -15.07 3.50
C ALA A 159 -14.92 -14.99 4.03
N ARG A 160 -15.52 -13.80 3.93
CA ARG A 160 -16.94 -13.57 4.25
C ARG A 160 -17.66 -12.87 3.11
N PHE A 161 -18.97 -13.07 3.05
CA PHE A 161 -19.82 -12.25 2.21
C PHE A 161 -19.95 -10.82 2.79
N GLY A 162 -19.84 -9.82 1.93
CA GLY A 162 -20.03 -8.41 2.27
C GLY A 162 -21.31 -7.84 1.68
N HIS A 163 -21.35 -7.73 0.35
CA HIS A 163 -22.47 -7.11 -0.35
C HIS A 163 -22.71 -7.73 -1.73
N ASN A 164 -23.98 -7.75 -2.14
CA ASN A 164 -24.37 -8.11 -3.50
C ASN A 164 -25.08 -6.91 -4.13
N ALA A 165 -24.37 -6.22 -5.02
CA ALA A 165 -24.93 -5.12 -5.79
C ALA A 165 -25.78 -5.63 -6.97
N VAL A 166 -25.56 -6.85 -7.45
CA VAL A 166 -26.29 -7.45 -8.58
C VAL A 166 -27.61 -8.03 -8.08
N ARG A 167 -28.64 -7.18 -8.00
CA ARG A 167 -29.92 -7.50 -7.34
C ARG A 167 -30.69 -8.68 -7.95
N SER A 168 -30.44 -9.03 -9.22
CA SER A 168 -31.11 -10.12 -9.92
C SER A 168 -30.49 -11.50 -9.66
N GLU A 169 -29.39 -11.57 -8.91
CA GLU A 169 -28.63 -12.81 -8.68
C GLU A 169 -28.41 -13.07 -7.19
N THR A 170 -28.01 -14.29 -6.87
CA THR A 170 -27.54 -14.63 -5.52
C THR A 170 -26.15 -14.05 -5.27
N ALA A 171 -25.75 -14.00 -4.01
CA ALA A 171 -24.42 -13.56 -3.58
C ALA A 171 -23.27 -14.50 -4.01
N THR A 172 -23.59 -15.69 -4.49
CA THR A 172 -22.62 -16.75 -4.81
C THR A 172 -21.76 -16.35 -6.01
N ASP A 173 -20.47 -16.69 -5.96
CA ASP A 173 -19.64 -16.61 -7.14
C ASP A 173 -19.98 -17.72 -8.14
N CYS A 174 -20.82 -17.38 -9.09
CA CYS A 174 -21.24 -18.24 -10.19
C CYS A 174 -20.35 -18.09 -11.44
N ASN A 175 -19.40 -17.15 -11.45
CA ASN A 175 -18.46 -16.98 -12.56
C ASN A 175 -17.11 -17.66 -12.30
N GLY A 176 -16.58 -17.53 -11.08
CA GLY A 176 -15.30 -18.08 -10.63
C GLY A 176 -14.18 -17.05 -10.59
N HIS A 177 -14.31 -15.96 -11.36
CA HIS A 177 -13.32 -14.89 -11.43
C HIS A 177 -13.02 -14.27 -10.07
N GLY A 178 -14.04 -13.91 -9.29
CA GLY A 178 -13.84 -13.30 -7.98
C GLY A 178 -13.23 -14.27 -6.94
N SER A 179 -13.55 -15.56 -7.01
CA SER A 179 -12.86 -16.58 -6.19
C SER A 179 -11.38 -16.71 -6.55
N HIS A 180 -11.05 -16.63 -7.85
CA HIS A 180 -9.67 -16.68 -8.33
C HIS A 180 -8.86 -15.49 -7.84
N VAL A 181 -9.41 -14.28 -8.03
CA VAL A 181 -8.85 -13.02 -7.52
C VAL A 181 -8.64 -13.08 -6.01
N ALA A 182 -9.66 -13.50 -5.24
CA ALA A 182 -9.56 -13.63 -3.79
C ALA A 182 -8.49 -14.65 -3.36
N GLY A 183 -8.38 -15.77 -4.08
CA GLY A 183 -7.35 -16.79 -3.83
C GLY A 183 -5.94 -16.28 -4.08
N THR A 184 -5.75 -15.41 -5.08
CA THR A 184 -4.44 -14.79 -5.35
C THR A 184 -4.08 -13.74 -4.31
N ILE A 185 -5.06 -12.99 -3.78
CA ILE A 185 -4.82 -12.05 -2.68
C ILE A 185 -4.45 -12.80 -1.40
N GLY A 186 -5.25 -13.79 -1.01
CA GLY A 186 -5.23 -14.33 0.36
C GLY A 186 -5.50 -15.82 0.50
N GLY A 187 -5.35 -16.63 -0.55
CA GLY A 187 -5.38 -18.09 -0.43
C GLY A 187 -4.24 -18.63 0.45
N ALA A 188 -4.47 -19.78 1.11
CA ALA A 188 -3.45 -20.44 1.92
C ALA A 188 -2.24 -20.87 1.08
N THR A 189 -2.50 -21.43 -0.11
CA THR A 189 -1.47 -21.97 -1.01
C THR A 189 -1.08 -20.97 -2.08
N TYR A 190 -2.07 -20.30 -2.69
CA TYR A 190 -1.88 -19.43 -3.86
C TYR A 190 -1.88 -17.94 -3.53
N GLY A 191 -2.13 -17.57 -2.28
CA GLY A 191 -2.25 -16.19 -1.85
C GLY A 191 -0.92 -15.57 -1.44
N VAL A 192 -0.77 -14.29 -1.79
CA VAL A 192 0.33 -13.42 -1.36
C VAL A 192 0.24 -13.11 0.14
N ALA A 193 -0.95 -12.71 0.63
CA ALA A 193 -1.21 -12.30 2.01
C ALA A 193 -2.04 -13.37 2.77
N LYS A 194 -1.37 -14.41 3.25
CA LYS A 194 -2.00 -15.69 3.70
C LYS A 194 -2.91 -15.63 4.93
N GLY A 195 -2.97 -14.50 5.62
CA GLY A 195 -3.75 -14.25 6.84
C GLY A 195 -4.69 -13.05 6.71
N VAL A 196 -4.77 -12.42 5.54
CA VAL A 196 -5.70 -11.33 5.26
C VAL A 196 -7.16 -11.81 5.36
N SER A 197 -8.04 -10.93 5.84
CA SER A 197 -9.49 -11.16 5.82
C SER A 197 -10.06 -10.75 4.46
N LEU A 198 -10.81 -11.62 3.80
CA LEU A 198 -11.36 -11.39 2.46
C LEU A 198 -12.85 -11.06 2.55
N VAL A 199 -13.27 -10.00 1.85
CA VAL A 199 -14.67 -9.56 1.82
C VAL A 199 -15.20 -9.56 0.39
N ALA A 200 -16.19 -10.40 0.13
CA ALA A 200 -16.82 -10.50 -1.18
C ALA A 200 -17.79 -9.33 -1.42
N VAL A 201 -17.54 -8.55 -2.47
CA VAL A 201 -18.43 -7.47 -2.93
C VAL A 201 -18.81 -7.76 -4.37
N LYS A 202 -19.96 -8.42 -4.56
CA LYS A 202 -20.42 -8.82 -5.89
C LYS A 202 -20.96 -7.61 -6.65
N VAL A 203 -20.28 -7.24 -7.73
CA VAL A 203 -20.60 -6.12 -8.63
C VAL A 203 -20.70 -6.53 -10.10
N ALA A 204 -20.34 -7.77 -10.43
CA ALA A 204 -20.56 -8.39 -11.73
C ALA A 204 -21.40 -9.66 -11.62
N ASP A 205 -22.12 -9.95 -12.69
CA ASP A 205 -23.07 -11.05 -12.78
C ASP A 205 -22.40 -12.41 -13.08
N CYS A 206 -23.17 -13.48 -13.26
CA CYS A 206 -22.62 -14.81 -13.53
C CYS A 206 -21.85 -14.92 -14.86
N ARG A 207 -22.06 -14.00 -15.80
CA ARG A 207 -21.33 -13.91 -17.07
C ARG A 207 -20.04 -13.10 -16.94
N GLY A 208 -19.88 -12.37 -15.84
CA GLY A 208 -18.78 -11.45 -15.61
C GLY A 208 -19.11 -10.02 -16.05
N ASP A 209 -20.36 -9.74 -16.40
CA ASP A 209 -20.78 -8.41 -16.83
C ASP A 209 -21.09 -7.54 -15.60
N GLY A 210 -20.44 -6.38 -15.52
CA GLY A 210 -20.65 -5.41 -14.45
C GLY A 210 -21.29 -4.13 -14.97
N ARG A 211 -22.45 -3.76 -14.42
CA ARG A 211 -23.08 -2.45 -14.71
C ARG A 211 -22.43 -1.38 -13.86
N LEU A 212 -22.21 -0.19 -14.44
CA LEU A 212 -21.69 0.96 -13.70
C LEU A 212 -22.49 1.23 -12.41
N SER A 213 -23.82 1.15 -12.46
CA SER A 213 -24.67 1.34 -11.26
C SER A 213 -24.40 0.35 -10.14
N ASP A 214 -24.00 -0.87 -10.47
CA ASP A 214 -23.74 -1.94 -9.49
C ASP A 214 -22.31 -1.82 -8.96
N MET A 215 -21.35 -1.48 -9.82
CA MET A 215 -19.98 -1.10 -9.41
C MET A 215 -20.00 0.06 -8.40
N LEU A 216 -20.75 1.14 -8.70
CA LEU A 216 -20.87 2.30 -7.80
C LEU A 216 -21.53 1.93 -6.48
N ARG A 217 -22.56 1.08 -6.48
CA ARG A 217 -23.21 0.59 -5.26
C ARG A 217 -22.27 -0.26 -4.41
N GLY A 218 -21.48 -1.13 -5.06
CA GLY A 218 -20.46 -1.92 -4.39
C GLY A 218 -19.37 -1.06 -3.75
N LEU A 219 -18.83 -0.09 -4.49
CA LEU A 219 -17.84 0.88 -4.00
C LEU A 219 -18.36 1.67 -2.80
N ASP A 220 -19.58 2.21 -2.90
CA ASP A 220 -20.21 2.95 -1.80
C ASP A 220 -20.37 2.10 -0.53
N TRP A 221 -20.79 0.84 -0.67
CA TRP A 221 -20.87 -0.09 0.45
C TRP A 221 -19.48 -0.40 1.04
N THR A 222 -18.48 -0.66 0.19
CA THR A 222 -17.10 -0.96 0.61
C THR A 222 -16.53 0.15 1.47
N VAL A 223 -16.67 1.41 1.05
CA VAL A 223 -16.19 2.57 1.81
C VAL A 223 -16.87 2.64 3.18
N ARG A 224 -18.19 2.47 3.24
CA ARG A 224 -18.94 2.47 4.50
C ARG A 224 -18.53 1.33 5.43
N ASP A 225 -18.30 0.13 4.90
CA ASP A 225 -17.86 -1.03 5.68
C ASP A 225 -16.44 -0.84 6.22
N ALA A 226 -15.50 -0.36 5.39
CA ALA A 226 -14.11 -0.14 5.77
C ALA A 226 -13.97 0.92 6.87
N VAL A 227 -14.65 2.06 6.71
CA VAL A 227 -14.66 3.16 7.71
C VAL A 227 -15.25 2.68 9.04
N ARG A 228 -16.30 1.85 8.99
CA ARG A 228 -16.90 1.27 10.21
C ARG A 228 -15.99 0.24 10.86
N GLY A 229 -15.32 -0.59 10.07
CA GLY A 229 -14.43 -1.66 10.54
C GLY A 229 -13.16 -1.13 11.20
N LYS A 230 -12.67 0.05 10.80
CA LYS A 230 -11.45 0.70 11.33
C LYS A 230 -10.19 -0.18 11.28
N THR A 231 -10.16 -1.15 10.37
CA THR A 231 -8.97 -1.96 10.06
C THR A 231 -8.28 -1.37 8.83
N PRO A 232 -6.94 -1.48 8.72
CA PRO A 232 -6.26 -1.23 7.44
C PRO A 232 -6.93 -2.02 6.32
N ALA A 233 -7.13 -1.37 5.17
CA ALA A 233 -7.93 -1.94 4.09
C ALA A 233 -7.23 -1.80 2.74
N VAL A 234 -7.30 -2.89 1.97
CA VAL A 234 -7.03 -2.89 0.54
C VAL A 234 -8.30 -3.24 -0.22
N ALA A 235 -8.41 -2.79 -1.46
CA ALA A 235 -9.47 -3.20 -2.36
C ALA A 235 -8.90 -3.52 -3.73
N ASN A 236 -9.38 -4.60 -4.34
CA ASN A 236 -9.04 -4.97 -5.70
C ASN A 236 -10.28 -4.93 -6.57
N MET A 237 -10.19 -4.23 -7.70
CA MET A 237 -11.19 -4.25 -8.78
C MET A 237 -10.51 -4.74 -10.06
N SER A 238 -10.61 -6.04 -10.31
CA SER A 238 -10.12 -6.70 -11.52
C SER A 238 -11.11 -6.58 -12.68
N MET A 239 -11.78 -5.42 -12.78
CA MET A 239 -12.79 -5.12 -13.79
C MET A 239 -12.71 -3.65 -14.19
N GLY A 240 -13.06 -3.35 -15.42
CA GLY A 240 -13.04 -2.00 -15.97
C GLY A 240 -13.54 -2.00 -17.40
N GLY A 241 -13.39 -0.87 -18.07
CA GLY A 241 -13.77 -0.74 -19.47
C GLY A 241 -13.64 0.70 -19.94
N ALA A 242 -14.57 1.14 -20.78
CA ALA A 242 -14.59 2.50 -21.29
C ALA A 242 -14.57 3.56 -20.17
N ARG A 243 -14.03 4.74 -20.50
CA ARG A 243 -13.94 5.87 -19.56
C ARG A 243 -15.28 6.16 -18.87
N SER A 244 -15.22 6.33 -17.56
CA SER A 244 -16.38 6.65 -16.74
C SER A 244 -15.99 7.60 -15.62
N TYR A 245 -16.43 8.86 -15.74
CA TYR A 245 -16.19 9.87 -14.71
C TYR A 245 -16.75 9.45 -13.34
N ALA A 246 -17.93 8.80 -13.33
CA ALA A 246 -18.55 8.36 -12.08
C ALA A 246 -17.75 7.25 -11.41
N LEU A 247 -17.22 6.29 -12.19
CA LEU A 247 -16.38 5.22 -11.65
C LEU A 247 -15.05 5.77 -11.12
N ASP A 248 -14.40 6.64 -11.90
CA ASP A 248 -13.15 7.29 -11.50
C ASP A 248 -13.33 8.06 -10.18
N ALA A 249 -14.37 8.89 -10.10
CA ALA A 249 -14.66 9.68 -8.89
C ALA A 249 -14.97 8.80 -7.67
N ALA A 250 -15.60 7.64 -7.86
CA ALA A 250 -15.88 6.70 -6.78
C ALA A 250 -14.60 6.00 -6.28
N VAL A 251 -13.69 5.61 -7.19
CA VAL A 251 -12.39 5.04 -6.81
C VAL A 251 -11.52 6.07 -6.10
N VAL A 252 -11.45 7.31 -6.60
CA VAL A 252 -10.74 8.41 -5.91
C VAL A 252 -11.25 8.60 -4.48
N ARG A 253 -12.58 8.57 -4.28
CA ARG A 253 -13.19 8.69 -2.94
C ARG A 253 -12.87 7.48 -2.05
N ALA A 254 -12.84 6.27 -2.62
CA ALA A 254 -12.44 5.09 -1.86
C ALA A 254 -10.98 5.19 -1.38
N VAL A 255 -10.07 5.63 -2.25
CA VAL A 255 -8.68 5.88 -1.86
C VAL A 255 -8.57 6.97 -0.80
N ALA A 256 -9.27 8.09 -0.98
CA ALA A 256 -9.30 9.18 0.00
C ALA A 256 -9.87 8.75 1.37
N SER A 257 -10.64 7.66 1.44
CA SER A 257 -11.12 7.08 2.70
C SER A 257 -10.09 6.17 3.41
N GLY A 258 -8.88 6.05 2.87
CA GLY A 258 -7.78 5.26 3.43
C GLY A 258 -7.65 3.84 2.89
N ILE A 259 -8.39 3.50 1.82
CA ILE A 259 -8.34 2.17 1.20
C ILE A 259 -7.28 2.16 0.10
N THR A 260 -6.26 1.32 0.21
CA THR A 260 -5.31 1.14 -0.90
C THR A 260 -5.98 0.36 -2.02
N PHE A 261 -6.02 0.91 -3.23
CA PHE A 261 -6.89 0.38 -4.28
C PHE A 261 -6.08 -0.09 -5.49
N THR A 262 -6.22 -1.35 -5.88
CA THR A 262 -5.59 -1.93 -7.08
C THR A 262 -6.61 -2.15 -8.18
N VAL A 263 -6.19 -1.91 -9.42
CA VAL A 263 -7.04 -2.05 -10.61
C VAL A 263 -6.28 -2.73 -11.75
N ALA A 264 -7.01 -3.47 -12.56
CA ALA A 264 -6.46 -4.10 -13.76
C ALA A 264 -6.18 -3.04 -14.85
N ALA A 265 -5.02 -3.14 -15.53
CA ALA A 265 -4.68 -2.26 -16.65
C ALA A 265 -5.52 -2.49 -17.92
N GLY A 266 -6.17 -3.66 -18.04
CA GLY A 266 -6.98 -4.05 -19.19
C GLY A 266 -6.32 -5.14 -20.04
N ASN A 267 -7.10 -5.85 -20.85
CA ASN A 267 -6.68 -7.05 -21.58
C ASN A 267 -6.78 -6.91 -23.11
N SER A 268 -6.68 -5.69 -23.64
CA SER A 268 -6.89 -5.41 -25.07
C SER A 268 -5.68 -4.77 -25.77
N ALA A 269 -4.51 -4.77 -25.11
CA ALA A 269 -3.29 -4.11 -25.58
C ALA A 269 -3.49 -2.60 -25.87
N GLU A 270 -4.43 -1.97 -25.15
CA GLU A 270 -4.78 -0.56 -25.26
C GLU A 270 -4.07 0.28 -24.20
N ASP A 271 -3.96 1.59 -24.42
CA ASP A 271 -3.40 2.52 -23.43
C ASP A 271 -4.32 2.50 -22.20
N ALA A 272 -3.77 2.16 -21.03
CA ALA A 272 -4.51 2.08 -19.78
C ALA A 272 -5.16 3.42 -19.40
N CYS A 273 -4.66 4.55 -19.93
CA CYS A 273 -5.24 5.87 -19.75
C CYS A 273 -6.58 6.08 -20.50
N ASP A 274 -6.92 5.20 -21.45
CA ASP A 274 -8.18 5.22 -22.20
C ASP A 274 -9.31 4.46 -21.51
N GLY A 275 -9.01 3.74 -20.43
CA GLY A 275 -9.99 2.99 -19.64
C GLY A 275 -10.28 3.58 -18.26
N SER A 276 -11.35 3.10 -17.63
CA SER A 276 -11.66 3.34 -16.22
C SER A 276 -11.88 1.99 -15.51
N PRO A 277 -11.38 1.83 -14.27
CA PRO A 277 -10.67 2.80 -13.44
C PRO A 277 -9.15 2.87 -13.66
N SER A 278 -8.60 2.19 -14.67
CA SER A 278 -7.15 2.11 -14.96
C SER A 278 -6.45 3.46 -15.19
N ARG A 279 -7.21 4.53 -15.47
CA ARG A 279 -6.66 5.90 -15.61
C ARG A 279 -6.59 6.70 -14.29
N VAL A 280 -7.11 6.16 -13.19
CA VAL A 280 -7.18 6.87 -11.91
C VAL A 280 -5.81 6.86 -11.24
N PRO A 281 -5.11 8.01 -11.11
CA PRO A 281 -3.73 8.02 -10.62
C PRO A 281 -3.61 7.74 -9.11
N GLN A 282 -4.70 7.83 -8.36
CA GLN A 282 -4.74 7.45 -6.94
C GLN A 282 -4.89 5.93 -6.73
N ALA A 283 -5.25 5.18 -7.77
CA ALA A 283 -5.29 3.72 -7.73
C ALA A 283 -4.01 3.16 -8.35
N ILE A 284 -3.64 1.95 -7.95
CA ILE A 284 -2.47 1.24 -8.48
C ILE A 284 -2.93 0.38 -9.65
N THR A 285 -2.55 0.78 -10.85
CA THR A 285 -2.92 0.12 -12.10
C THR A 285 -1.87 -0.91 -12.50
N VAL A 286 -2.31 -2.16 -12.65
CA VAL A 286 -1.41 -3.31 -12.72
C VAL A 286 -1.48 -4.00 -14.08
N GLY A 287 -0.35 -4.06 -14.77
CA GLY A 287 -0.13 -4.82 -15.99
C GLY A 287 0.25 -6.29 -15.72
N ALA A 288 0.22 -7.13 -16.74
CA ALA A 288 0.47 -8.57 -16.63
C ALA A 288 1.81 -9.00 -17.25
N THR A 289 2.53 -9.88 -16.55
CA THR A 289 3.71 -10.60 -17.09
C THR A 289 3.51 -12.12 -17.08
N ASP A 290 4.32 -12.80 -17.88
CA ASP A 290 4.49 -14.26 -17.82
C ASP A 290 5.68 -14.68 -16.94
N SER A 291 5.90 -15.99 -16.83
CA SER A 291 6.96 -16.57 -16.00
C SER A 291 8.39 -16.34 -16.50
N GLY A 292 8.55 -15.77 -17.69
CA GLY A 292 9.84 -15.43 -18.29
C GLY A 292 10.13 -13.94 -18.27
N ASP A 293 9.45 -13.18 -17.41
CA ASP A 293 9.52 -11.71 -17.34
C ASP A 293 9.22 -11.03 -18.68
N ARG A 294 8.27 -11.58 -19.45
CA ARG A 294 7.77 -10.90 -20.65
C ARG A 294 6.46 -10.20 -20.32
N GLY A 295 6.32 -8.95 -20.76
CA GLY A 295 5.04 -8.26 -20.78
C GLY A 295 4.05 -9.07 -21.61
N ALA A 296 2.88 -9.35 -21.04
CA ALA A 296 1.86 -10.10 -21.74
C ALA A 296 1.31 -9.27 -22.90
N ALA A 297 1.25 -9.84 -24.10
CA ALA A 297 0.89 -9.11 -25.32
C ALA A 297 -0.52 -8.48 -25.28
N PHE A 298 -1.42 -8.99 -24.44
CA PHE A 298 -2.76 -8.43 -24.24
C PHE A 298 -2.82 -7.31 -23.18
N SER A 299 -1.77 -7.14 -22.36
CA SER A 299 -1.80 -6.26 -21.21
C SER A 299 -1.99 -4.80 -21.65
N GLY A 300 -2.80 -4.05 -20.89
CA GLY A 300 -2.78 -2.60 -20.94
C GLY A 300 -1.37 -2.06 -20.69
N HIS A 301 -1.10 -0.89 -21.26
CA HIS A 301 0.24 -0.29 -21.33
C HIS A 301 0.16 1.24 -21.22
N GLY A 302 1.30 1.91 -21.29
CA GLY A 302 1.39 3.37 -21.23
C GLY A 302 1.55 3.92 -19.81
N ARG A 303 1.53 5.24 -19.70
CA ARG A 303 1.90 5.99 -18.48
C ARG A 303 0.96 5.81 -17.29
N CYS A 304 -0.24 5.25 -17.51
CA CYS A 304 -1.18 4.97 -16.44
C CYS A 304 -0.97 3.59 -15.80
N VAL A 305 -0.05 2.76 -16.32
CA VAL A 305 0.37 1.52 -15.64
C VAL A 305 1.48 1.85 -14.65
N ASP A 306 1.25 1.54 -13.38
CA ASP A 306 2.20 1.82 -12.30
C ASP A 306 3.26 0.74 -12.17
N LEU A 307 2.85 -0.53 -12.24
CA LEU A 307 3.74 -1.69 -12.22
C LEU A 307 3.07 -2.93 -12.83
N PHE A 308 3.83 -4.01 -12.92
CA PHE A 308 3.39 -5.30 -13.45
C PHE A 308 3.49 -6.38 -12.38
N ALA A 309 2.68 -7.42 -12.53
CA ALA A 309 2.76 -8.62 -11.70
C ALA A 309 2.41 -9.87 -12.53
N PRO A 310 2.67 -11.08 -12.01
CA PRO A 310 2.30 -12.33 -12.66
C PRO A 310 0.82 -12.37 -13.06
N GLY A 311 0.55 -12.46 -14.36
CA GLY A 311 -0.81 -12.42 -14.90
C GLY A 311 -1.10 -13.45 -15.97
N VAL A 312 -0.13 -14.26 -16.39
CA VAL A 312 -0.32 -15.31 -17.41
C VAL A 312 -0.31 -16.69 -16.76
N ALA A 313 -1.32 -17.51 -17.03
CA ALA A 313 -1.37 -18.90 -16.58
C ALA A 313 -1.28 -19.06 -15.05
N VAL A 314 -1.93 -18.16 -14.30
CA VAL A 314 -1.99 -18.11 -12.84
C VAL A 314 -3.02 -19.11 -12.32
N VAL A 315 -2.61 -19.97 -11.39
CA VAL A 315 -3.50 -20.94 -10.73
C VAL A 315 -4.00 -20.36 -9.42
N SER A 316 -5.30 -20.47 -9.15
CA SER A 316 -5.92 -20.03 -7.89
C SER A 316 -7.27 -20.74 -7.66
N ALA A 317 -7.91 -20.42 -6.53
CA ALA A 317 -9.24 -20.91 -6.14
C ALA A 317 -10.31 -20.62 -7.19
N TRP A 318 -11.36 -21.45 -7.25
CA TRP A 318 -12.42 -21.34 -8.23
C TRP A 318 -13.80 -21.64 -7.63
N LYS A 319 -14.85 -21.42 -8.42
CA LYS A 319 -16.23 -21.75 -8.07
C LYS A 319 -16.51 -23.26 -8.13
N GLY A 320 -17.65 -23.66 -7.55
CA GLY A 320 -18.27 -24.97 -7.79
C GLY A 320 -18.02 -26.02 -6.70
N SER A 321 -16.82 -26.08 -6.13
CA SER A 321 -16.53 -26.92 -4.96
C SER A 321 -15.61 -26.19 -3.98
N THR A 322 -15.39 -26.76 -2.80
CA THR A 322 -14.50 -26.19 -1.78
C THR A 322 -13.01 -26.37 -2.10
N THR A 323 -12.67 -27.08 -3.18
CA THR A 323 -11.29 -27.41 -3.60
C THR A 323 -11.02 -27.11 -5.07
N ALA A 324 -11.98 -26.53 -5.79
CA ALA A 324 -11.87 -26.27 -7.21
C ALA A 324 -10.77 -25.24 -7.48
N LEU A 325 -9.86 -25.57 -8.39
CA LEU A 325 -8.81 -24.66 -8.86
C LEU A 325 -8.99 -24.38 -10.35
N ALA A 326 -8.55 -23.21 -10.79
CA ALA A 326 -8.49 -22.87 -12.21
C ALA A 326 -7.21 -22.14 -12.55
N ARG A 327 -6.76 -22.33 -13.80
CA ARG A 327 -5.70 -21.55 -14.42
C ARG A 327 -6.33 -20.45 -15.25
N ALA A 328 -5.98 -19.20 -14.99
CA ALA A 328 -6.51 -18.02 -15.67
C ALA A 328 -5.38 -17.07 -16.10
N THR A 329 -5.70 -16.20 -17.05
CA THR A 329 -4.77 -15.23 -17.65
C THR A 329 -5.47 -13.89 -17.78
N GLY A 330 -4.81 -12.82 -17.33
CA GLY A 330 -5.29 -11.46 -17.45
C GLY A 330 -4.58 -10.50 -16.49
N THR A 331 -4.68 -9.20 -16.74
CA THR A 331 -4.34 -8.17 -15.74
C THR A 331 -5.20 -8.30 -14.49
N SER A 332 -6.37 -8.92 -14.61
CA SER A 332 -7.23 -9.34 -13.51
C SER A 332 -6.60 -10.36 -12.56
N MET A 333 -5.61 -11.13 -13.02
CA MET A 333 -4.81 -12.04 -12.21
C MET A 333 -3.52 -11.39 -11.70
N ALA A 334 -3.03 -10.35 -12.38
CA ALA A 334 -1.88 -9.58 -11.93
C ALA A 334 -2.24 -8.63 -10.76
N ALA A 335 -3.30 -7.84 -10.89
CA ALA A 335 -3.76 -6.89 -9.88
C ALA A 335 -3.90 -7.46 -8.44
N PRO A 336 -4.47 -8.66 -8.22
CA PRO A 336 -4.58 -9.22 -6.88
C PRO A 336 -3.24 -9.57 -6.22
N HIS A 337 -2.16 -9.82 -6.97
CA HIS A 337 -0.83 -9.99 -6.37
C HIS A 337 -0.39 -8.68 -5.68
N VAL A 338 -0.61 -7.55 -6.36
CA VAL A 338 -0.29 -6.22 -5.83
C VAL A 338 -1.18 -5.87 -4.64
N ALA A 339 -2.46 -6.25 -4.67
CA ALA A 339 -3.35 -6.06 -3.52
C ALA A 339 -2.89 -6.84 -2.29
N GLY A 340 -2.42 -8.08 -2.49
CA GLY A 340 -1.81 -8.87 -1.43
C GLY A 340 -0.52 -8.24 -0.89
N ALA A 341 0.37 -7.77 -1.76
CA ALA A 341 1.60 -7.08 -1.35
C ALA A 341 1.29 -5.78 -0.57
N ALA A 342 0.30 -5.01 -1.00
CA ALA A 342 -0.20 -3.85 -0.28
C ALA A 342 -0.71 -4.23 1.13
N ALA A 343 -1.38 -5.37 1.27
CA ALA A 343 -1.82 -5.86 2.57
C ALA A 343 -0.65 -6.27 3.47
N LEU A 344 0.41 -6.88 2.93
CA LEU A 344 1.64 -7.17 3.67
C LEU A 344 2.29 -5.88 4.20
N ILE A 345 2.40 -4.86 3.35
CA ILE A 345 2.97 -3.55 3.72
C ILE A 345 2.14 -2.88 4.83
N LEU A 346 0.82 -2.84 4.69
CA LEU A 346 -0.07 -2.29 5.72
C LEU A 346 0.06 -3.03 7.06
N ALA A 347 0.23 -4.35 7.02
CA ALA A 347 0.41 -5.16 8.23
C ALA A 347 1.77 -4.95 8.90
N GLY A 348 2.81 -4.61 8.14
CA GLY A 348 4.12 -4.21 8.69
C GLY A 348 4.08 -2.86 9.43
N GLY A 349 3.08 -2.02 9.18
CA GLY A 349 2.77 -0.83 9.98
C GLY A 349 3.64 0.42 9.70
N THR A 350 4.61 0.33 8.81
CA THR A 350 5.48 1.45 8.40
C THR A 350 4.81 2.40 7.41
N ALA A 351 3.93 1.88 6.55
CA ALA A 351 3.07 2.67 5.68
C ALA A 351 1.60 2.49 6.10
N LYS A 352 0.89 3.60 6.28
CA LYS A 352 -0.49 3.62 6.82
C LYS A 352 -1.51 4.24 5.87
N THR A 353 -1.05 5.05 4.93
CA THR A 353 -1.90 5.70 3.91
C THR A 353 -1.73 5.02 2.55
N PRO A 354 -2.73 5.09 1.66
CA PRO A 354 -2.61 4.56 0.30
C PRO A 354 -1.41 5.10 -0.48
N GLU A 355 -1.05 6.37 -0.28
CA GLU A 355 0.11 7.00 -0.92
C GLU A 355 1.43 6.41 -0.42
N GLU A 356 1.58 6.22 0.90
CA GLU A 356 2.76 5.57 1.48
C GLU A 356 2.90 4.12 1.03
N VAL A 357 1.79 3.38 0.96
CA VAL A 357 1.79 1.98 0.49
C VAL A 357 2.17 1.91 -0.99
N THR A 358 1.60 2.77 -1.83
CA THR A 358 1.94 2.87 -3.26
C THR A 358 3.42 3.22 -3.44
N SER A 359 3.91 4.20 -2.69
CA SER A 359 5.33 4.60 -2.72
C SER A 359 6.26 3.47 -2.30
N ALA A 360 5.87 2.68 -1.28
CA ALA A 360 6.64 1.50 -0.87
C ALA A 360 6.69 0.43 -1.98
N LEU A 361 5.53 0.08 -2.57
CA LEU A 361 5.47 -0.87 -3.68
C LEU A 361 6.35 -0.45 -4.86
N LEU A 362 6.29 0.81 -5.27
CA LEU A 362 7.05 1.31 -6.42
C LEU A 362 8.54 1.47 -6.14
N ARG A 363 8.91 1.88 -4.92
CA ARG A 363 10.31 1.95 -4.49
C ARG A 363 10.91 0.55 -4.50
N ASP A 364 10.18 -0.41 -3.96
CA ASP A 364 10.66 -1.76 -3.76
C ASP A 364 10.41 -2.63 -5.01
N ALA A 365 9.81 -2.14 -6.10
CA ALA A 365 9.63 -2.92 -7.32
C ALA A 365 10.95 -3.25 -8.04
N GLY A 366 11.02 -4.40 -8.70
CA GLY A 366 12.14 -4.80 -9.54
C GLY A 366 12.18 -3.95 -10.80
N ARG A 367 13.29 -3.24 -11.03
CA ARG A 367 13.45 -2.33 -12.17
C ARG A 367 14.05 -3.03 -13.37
N ASP A 368 13.53 -2.70 -14.55
CA ASP A 368 14.10 -3.08 -15.84
C ASP A 368 14.27 -4.60 -16.04
N ARG A 369 13.37 -5.37 -15.42
CA ARG A 369 13.36 -6.85 -15.53
C ARG A 369 12.46 -7.34 -16.65
N ILE A 370 11.47 -6.55 -17.06
CA ILE A 370 10.44 -6.98 -17.98
C ILE A 370 10.87 -6.68 -19.42
N THR A 371 10.74 -7.67 -20.28
CA THR A 371 10.99 -7.56 -21.72
C THR A 371 9.67 -7.43 -22.49
N GLY A 372 9.72 -6.84 -23.69
CA GLY A 372 8.54 -6.75 -24.57
C GLY A 372 7.48 -5.72 -24.13
N LEU A 373 7.82 -4.79 -23.24
CA LEU A 373 6.94 -3.67 -22.90
C LEU A 373 6.94 -2.60 -24.01
N PRO A 374 5.76 -2.06 -24.36
CA PRO A 374 5.69 -0.89 -25.23
C PRO A 374 6.37 0.35 -24.61
N ALA A 375 6.91 1.23 -25.46
CA ALA A 375 7.55 2.48 -25.04
C ALA A 375 6.61 3.36 -24.19
N GLY A 376 7.17 4.05 -23.20
CA GLY A 376 6.40 4.92 -22.29
C GLY A 376 5.62 4.18 -21.20
N THR A 377 5.82 2.87 -21.06
CA THR A 377 5.24 2.04 -19.98
C THR A 377 6.28 1.82 -18.89
N ALA A 378 5.89 1.90 -17.62
CA ALA A 378 6.80 1.67 -16.50
C ALA A 378 7.35 0.23 -16.52
N ASN A 379 8.68 0.06 -16.42
CA ASN A 379 9.32 -1.24 -16.31
C ASN A 379 9.59 -1.58 -14.84
N LEU A 380 8.49 -1.77 -14.10
CA LEU A 380 8.50 -2.11 -12.69
C LEU A 380 7.75 -3.42 -12.50
N LEU A 381 8.44 -4.43 -11.98
CA LEU A 381 7.83 -5.70 -11.61
C LEU A 381 7.62 -5.75 -10.09
N LEU A 382 6.43 -6.19 -9.67
CA LEU A 382 6.10 -6.35 -8.26
C LEU A 382 7.19 -7.15 -7.54
N HIS A 383 7.59 -6.64 -6.38
CA HIS A 383 8.39 -7.37 -5.42
C HIS A 383 7.81 -7.17 -4.03
N THR A 384 7.52 -8.25 -3.31
CA THR A 384 7.01 -8.22 -1.95
C THR A 384 8.12 -7.85 -0.97
N PRO A 385 7.80 -7.20 0.16
CA PRO A 385 8.77 -7.05 1.23
C PRO A 385 9.19 -8.44 1.74
N SER A 386 10.48 -8.78 1.63
CA SER A 386 11.09 -9.77 2.51
C SER A 386 11.04 -9.20 3.93
N GLY A 387 10.69 -9.97 4.97
CA GLY A 387 10.68 -9.38 6.29
C GLY A 387 12.10 -8.97 6.67
N HIS A 388 12.19 -7.87 7.41
CA HIS A 388 13.43 -7.31 7.92
C HIS A 388 13.52 -7.57 9.41
#